data_AF-D5UEW7-F1
#
_entry.id   AF-D5UEW7-F1
#
_cell.length_a   1.000
_cell.length_b   1.000
_cell.length_c   1.000
_cell.angle_alpha   90.00
_cell.angle_beta   90.00
_cell.angle_gamma   90.00
#
_symmetry.space_group_name_H-M   'P 1'
#
loop_
_entity.id
_entity.type
_entity.pdbx_description
1 polymer ?
#
loop_
_entity_poly.entity_id
_entity_poly.type
_entity_poly.pdbx_seq_one_letter_code
_entity_poly.pdbx_strand_id
1 'polypeptide(L)' 'MSEPFVDVPVPELEFDETIPPRPEEEVADVARSAPDRAGHGGEGLGDDVLQADSRGGGAGPTTPHGLS' A
#
# COMPACT_ATOMS: atom_id res chain seq x y z
N MET A 1 -19.74 -31.45 -14.79
CA MET A 1 -18.62 -31.67 -15.72
C MET A 1 -17.64 -30.55 -15.46
N SER A 2 -16.47 -30.87 -14.88
CA SER A 2 -15.40 -29.87 -14.74
C SER A 2 -14.74 -29.74 -16.11
N GLU A 3 -14.73 -28.53 -16.66
CA GLU A 3 -14.04 -28.27 -17.92
C GLU A 3 -12.53 -28.50 -17.73
N PRO A 4 -11.85 -29.19 -18.65
CA PRO A 4 -10.40 -29.29 -18.59
C PRO A 4 -9.80 -27.90 -18.79
N PHE A 5 -8.94 -27.48 -17.87
CA PHE A 5 -8.13 -26.29 -18.08
C PHE A 5 -7.23 -26.53 -19.30
N VAL A 6 -7.47 -25.79 -20.37
CA VAL A 6 -6.60 -25.77 -21.54
C VAL A 6 -5.52 -24.74 -21.24
N ASP A 7 -4.25 -25.16 -21.21
CA ASP A 7 -3.11 -24.25 -21.14
C ASP A 7 -3.03 -23.45 -22.44
N VAL A 8 -3.77 -22.35 -22.51
CA VAL A 8 -3.69 -21.38 -23.59
C VAL A 8 -2.45 -20.53 -23.34
N PRO A 9 -1.48 -20.47 -24.27
CA PRO A 9 -0.32 -19.61 -24.12
C PRO A 9 -0.79 -18.15 -24.02
N VAL A 10 -0.40 -17.47 -22.95
CA VAL A 10 -0.65 -16.03 -22.78
C VAL A 10 0.23 -15.27 -23.76
N PRO A 11 -0.32 -14.43 -24.66
CA PRO A 11 0.49 -13.59 -25.54
C PRO A 11 1.36 -12.64 -24.71
N GLU A 12 2.63 -12.49 -25.08
CA GLU A 12 3.52 -11.48 -24.48
C GLU A 12 3.05 -10.08 -24.91
N LEU A 13 2.98 -9.16 -23.95
CA LEU A 13 2.59 -7.77 -24.21
C LEU A 13 3.82 -6.94 -24.56
N GLU A 14 3.85 -6.36 -25.76
CA GLU A 14 4.93 -5.48 -26.19
C GLU A 14 4.93 -4.16 -25.40
N PHE A 15 6.10 -3.54 -25.26
CA PHE A 15 6.20 -2.24 -24.63
C PHE A 15 5.67 -1.16 -25.59
N ASP A 16 4.70 -0.37 -25.12
CA ASP A 16 4.17 0.75 -25.89
C ASP A 16 5.12 1.96 -25.79
N GLU A 17 5.88 2.22 -26.85
CA GLU A 17 6.81 3.35 -26.93
C GLU A 17 6.12 4.74 -26.91
N THR A 18 4.81 4.80 -27.18
CA THR A 18 4.05 6.05 -27.09
C THR A 18 3.71 6.43 -25.65
N ILE A 19 3.84 5.48 -24.72
CA ILE A 19 3.65 5.69 -23.30
C ILE A 19 5.01 6.02 -22.68
N PRO A 20 5.18 7.24 -22.14
CA PRO A 20 6.39 7.58 -21.42
C PRO A 20 6.62 6.63 -20.24
N PRO A 21 7.88 6.29 -19.91
CA PRO A 21 8.16 5.57 -18.68
C PRO A 21 7.62 6.36 -17.49
N ARG A 22 7.09 5.63 -16.49
CA ARG A 22 6.53 6.28 -15.30
C ARG A 22 7.64 6.99 -14.50
N PRO A 23 7.38 8.21 -13.98
CA PRO A 23 8.35 8.91 -13.15
C PRO A 23 8.66 8.11 -11.88
N GLU A 24 9.84 8.31 -11.29
CA GLU A 24 10.35 7.50 -10.18
C GLU A 24 9.46 7.57 -8.94
N GLU A 25 8.84 8.73 -8.70
CA GLU A 25 7.87 8.95 -7.62
C GLU A 25 6.66 8.03 -7.74
N GLU A 26 6.07 7.94 -8.94
CA GLU A 26 4.90 7.10 -9.21
C GLU A 26 5.20 5.60 -9.14
N VAL A 27 6.41 5.20 -9.55
CA VAL A 27 6.87 3.80 -9.42
C VAL A 27 6.99 3.44 -7.95
N ALA A 28 7.57 4.32 -7.14
CA ALA A 28 7.70 4.11 -5.70
C ALA A 28 6.34 4.07 -4.99
N ASP A 29 5.37 4.86 -5.45
CA ASP A 29 4.00 4.82 -4.93
C ASP A 29 3.27 3.54 -5.28
N VAL A 30 3.40 3.03 -6.51
CA VAL A 30 2.80 1.73 -6.87
C VAL A 30 3.48 0.55 -6.18
N ALA A 31 4.79 0.62 -5.95
CA ALA A 31 5.49 -0.39 -5.14
C ALA A 31 5.01 -0.38 -3.67
N ARG A 32 4.60 0.80 -3.16
CA ARG A 32 4.00 0.95 -1.82
C ARG A 32 2.50 0.63 -1.80
N SER A 33 1.81 0.74 -2.93
CA SER A 33 0.39 0.41 -3.08
C SER A 33 0.21 -1.11 -3.12
N ALA A 34 -0.01 -1.70 -1.94
CA ALA A 34 -0.46 -3.08 -1.86
C ALA A 34 -1.95 -3.13 -2.24
N PRO A 35 -2.36 -3.88 -3.27
CA PRO A 35 -3.77 -4.08 -3.54
C PRO A 35 -4.43 -4.73 -2.32
N ASP A 36 -5.62 -4.24 -1.94
CA ASP A 36 -6.41 -4.87 -0.88
C ASP A 36 -6.75 -6.31 -1.28
N ARG A 37 -6.20 -7.28 -0.52
CA ARG A 37 -6.39 -8.71 -0.80
C ARG A 37 -7.83 -9.14 -0.62
N ALA A 38 -8.61 -8.45 0.20
CA ALA A 38 -10.04 -8.70 0.37
C ALA A 38 -10.88 -8.11 -0.78
N GLY A 39 -10.28 -7.24 -1.61
CA GLY A 39 -10.96 -6.49 -2.64
C GLY A 39 -11.84 -5.36 -2.08
N HIS A 40 -12.12 -4.38 -2.92
CA HIS A 40 -13.15 -3.37 -2.63
C HIS A 40 -14.54 -4.01 -2.72
N GLY A 41 -14.91 -4.70 -1.64
CA GLY A 41 -16.16 -5.44 -1.53
C GLY A 41 -16.26 -6.37 -0.33
N GLY A 42 -15.28 -6.37 0.59
CA GLY A 42 -15.36 -7.14 1.83
C GLY A 42 -16.68 -6.86 2.57
N GLU A 43 -17.51 -7.88 2.68
CA GLU A 43 -18.77 -7.84 3.43
C GLU A 43 -18.47 -7.60 4.92
N GLY A 44 -18.71 -6.39 5.40
CA GLY A 44 -18.40 -5.95 6.78
C GLY A 44 -16.91 -5.67 6.94
N LEU A 45 -16.46 -4.52 7.45
CA LEU A 45 -16.64 -4.10 8.83
C LEU A 45 -16.51 -2.57 8.89
N GLY A 46 -17.60 -1.92 9.22
CA GLY A 46 -17.61 -0.54 9.70
C GLY A 46 -17.63 -0.61 11.22
N ASP A 47 -16.52 -1.04 11.82
CA ASP A 47 -16.42 -1.17 13.26
C ASP A 47 -15.00 -0.78 13.71
N ASP A 48 -14.97 0.04 14.74
CA ASP A 48 -13.79 0.50 15.48
C ASP A 48 -12.95 1.60 14.81
N VAL A 49 -13.59 2.77 14.62
CA VAL A 49 -12.94 4.05 14.94
C VAL A 49 -12.35 3.90 16.35
N LEU A 50 -11.06 3.60 16.40
CA LEU A 50 -10.27 3.60 17.64
C LEU A 50 -10.47 4.98 18.28
N GLN A 51 -11.28 4.97 19.33
CA GLN A 51 -11.50 6.08 20.22
C GLN A 51 -10.13 6.50 20.76
N ALA A 52 -9.59 7.57 20.18
CA ALA A 52 -8.40 8.23 20.63
C ALA A 52 -8.69 8.85 22.01
N ASP A 53 -8.51 8.05 23.06
CA ASP A 53 -8.56 8.51 24.43
C ASP A 53 -7.53 7.76 25.29
N SER A 54 -6.68 8.55 25.94
CA SER A 54 -5.93 8.25 27.17
C SER A 54 -4.69 7.34 27.10
N ARG A 55 -3.54 7.99 26.82
CA ARG A 55 -2.21 7.89 27.50
C ARG A 55 -1.18 8.59 26.58
N GLY A 56 -0.76 9.84 26.77
CA GLY A 56 -0.27 10.44 28.00
C GLY A 56 1.15 9.94 28.31
N GLY A 57 2.19 10.67 27.87
CA GLY A 57 3.54 10.54 28.47
C GLY A 57 4.74 10.36 27.53
N GLY A 58 4.98 11.27 26.58
CA GLY A 58 6.27 11.37 25.89
C GLY A 58 7.23 12.29 26.63
N ALA A 59 7.88 11.81 27.69
CA ALA A 59 9.02 12.49 28.29
C ALA A 59 10.29 12.14 27.49
N GLY A 60 10.61 12.95 26.47
CA GLY A 60 11.95 12.93 25.86
C GLY A 60 12.95 13.66 26.77
N PRO A 61 14.22 13.23 26.85
CA PRO A 61 15.20 13.91 27.69
C PRO A 61 15.46 15.32 27.16
N THR A 62 15.22 16.33 27.99
CA THR A 62 15.63 17.71 27.71
C THR A 62 17.16 17.77 27.83
N THR A 63 17.86 17.93 26.71
CA THR A 63 19.29 18.22 26.68
C THR A 63 19.54 19.58 27.36
N PRO A 64 20.37 19.69 28.42
CA PRO A 64 20.77 21.00 28.91
C PRO A 64 21.78 21.61 27.93
N HIS A 65 21.42 22.74 27.32
CA HIS A 65 22.39 23.59 26.63
C HIS A 65 23.35 24.19 27.69
N GLY A 66 24.63 23.87 27.55
CA GLY A 66 25.70 24.37 28.41
C GLY A 66 25.76 25.90 28.42
N LEU A 67 25.92 26.46 29.61
CA LEU A 67 26.20 27.87 29.82
C LEU A 67 27.67 28.13 29.46
N SER A 68 27.89 29.18 28.67
CA SER A 68 29.21 29.72 28.34
C SER A 68 29.77 30.60 29.45
#